data_AF-A0A7D9MII0-F1
#
_entry.id   AF-A0A7D9MII0-F1
#
_cell.length_a   1.000
_cell.length_b   1.000
_cell.length_c   1.000
_cell.angle_alpha   90.00
_cell.angle_beta   90.00
_cell.angle_gamma   90.00
#
_symmetry.space_group_name_H-M   'P 1'
#
loop_
_entity.id
_entity.type
_entity.pdbx_description
1 polymer ?
#
loop_
_entity_poly.entity_id
_entity_poly.type
_entity_poly.pdbx_seq_one_letter_code
_entity_poly.pdbx_strand_id
1 'polypeptide(L)'
;MKGKVVKYVKGKDGVIRGVIVLHKGNYLERPVQLVCPLEIRSMVKENQGRHKESTEDNDDKLKKRPERKAAKMAKVNIREQLKDD
;
A
#
# COMPACT_ATOMS: atom_id res chain seq x y z
N MET A 1 7.15 -11.03 -15.17
CA MET A 1 7.75 -9.96 -14.34
C MET A 1 8.05 -10.50 -12.95
N LYS A 2 9.25 -10.26 -12.42
CA LYS A 2 9.61 -10.58 -11.02
C LYS A 2 8.88 -9.66 -10.03
N GLY A 3 8.61 -10.12 -8.81
CA GLY A 3 8.04 -9.29 -7.75
C GLY A 3 9.04 -8.23 -7.28
N LYS A 4 8.56 -7.19 -6.60
CA LYS A 4 9.40 -6.17 -5.97
C LYS A 4 9.15 -6.12 -4.48
N VAL A 5 10.19 -6.17 -3.66
CA VAL A 5 10.03 -5.98 -2.21
C VAL A 5 9.62 -4.52 -1.94
N VAL A 6 8.61 -4.33 -1.11
CA VAL A 6 8.12 -2.99 -0.73
C VAL A 6 8.28 -2.72 0.77
N LYS A 7 8.35 -3.75 1.60
CA LYS A 7 8.53 -3.62 3.05
C LYS A 7 9.25 -4.83 3.64
N TYR A 8 10.10 -4.57 4.64
CA TYR A 8 10.68 -5.61 5.49
C TYR A 8 9.79 -5.87 6.70
N VAL A 9 9.62 -7.15 7.05
CA VAL A 9 8.94 -7.59 8.28
C VAL A 9 10.01 -7.99 9.29
N LYS A 10 10.12 -7.19 10.35
CA LYS A 10 11.09 -7.37 11.43
C LYS A 10 10.42 -8.04 12.63
N GLY A 11 11.15 -8.92 13.31
CA GLY A 11 10.77 -9.42 14.63
C GLY A 11 10.98 -8.37 15.71
N LYS A 12 10.58 -8.69 16.95
CA LYS A 12 10.79 -7.82 18.13
C LYS A 12 12.27 -7.51 18.40
N ASP A 13 13.15 -8.43 18.00
CA ASP A 13 14.61 -8.34 18.04
C ASP A 13 15.22 -7.50 16.89
N GLY A 14 14.39 -6.94 16.01
CA GLY A 14 14.84 -6.16 14.85
C GLY A 14 15.32 -7.00 13.66
N VAL A 15 15.36 -8.33 13.79
CA VAL A 15 15.82 -9.25 12.72
C VAL A 15 14.73 -9.38 11.65
N ILE A 16 15.13 -9.21 10.38
CA ILE A 16 14.24 -9.35 9.22
C ILE A 16 14.00 -10.84 8.97
N ARG A 17 12.75 -11.28 9.10
CA ARG A 17 12.34 -12.68 8.83
C ARG A 17 11.43 -12.80 7.62
N GLY A 18 10.71 -11.74 7.29
CA GLY A 18 9.79 -11.70 6.15
C GLY A 18 9.93 -10.43 5.33
N VAL A 19 9.29 -10.45 4.17
CA VAL A 19 9.14 -9.30 3.28
C VAL A 19 7.73 -9.27 2.72
N ILE A 20 7.24 -8.07 2.43
CA ILE A 20 6.05 -7.89 1.60
C ILE A 20 6.54 -7.58 0.19
N VAL A 21 6.07 -8.37 -0.77
CA VAL A 21 6.41 -8.29 -2.19
C VAL A 21 5.17 -7.86 -2.97
N LEU A 22 5.31 -6.81 -3.78
CA LEU A 22 4.32 -6.45 -4.79
C LEU A 22 4.58 -7.25 -6.06
N HIS A 23 3.63 -8.09 -6.43
CA HIS A 23 3.68 -8.91 -7.65
C HIS A 23 2.33 -8.89 -8.37
N LYS A 24 2.32 -8.40 -9.63
CA LYS A 24 1.12 -8.33 -10.48
C LYS A 24 -0.09 -7.65 -9.77
N GLY A 25 0.18 -6.62 -8.98
CA GLY A 25 -0.86 -5.88 -8.23
C GLY A 25 -1.24 -6.49 -6.88
N ASN A 26 -0.70 -7.66 -6.52
CA ASN A 26 -0.95 -8.31 -5.24
C ASN A 26 0.21 -8.08 -4.27
N TYR A 27 -0.12 -7.91 -3.00
CA TYR A 27 0.84 -7.86 -1.91
C TYR A 27 0.94 -9.25 -1.28
N LEU A 28 2.14 -9.83 -1.33
CA LEU A 28 2.41 -11.16 -0.81
C LEU A 28 3.43 -11.06 0.31
N GLU A 29 3.06 -11.49 1.51
CA GLU A 29 4.02 -11.69 2.59
C GLU A 29 4.72 -13.03 2.40
N ARG A 30 6.05 -13.02 2.41
CA ARG A 30 6.87 -14.22 2.26
C ARG A 30 8.05 -14.20 3.23
N PRO A 31 8.50 -15.38 3.73
CA PRO A 31 9.77 -15.50 4.41
C PRO A 31 10.92 -14.99 3.54
N VAL A 32 11.92 -14.35 4.14
CA VAL A 32 13.07 -13.79 3.40
C VAL A 32 13.84 -14.86 2.62
N GLN A 33 13.81 -16.10 3.10
CA GLN A 33 14.44 -17.28 2.49
C GLN A 33 13.79 -17.70 1.16
N LEU A 34 12.53 -17.33 0.93
CA LEU A 34 11.76 -17.69 -0.28
C LEU A 34 11.72 -16.55 -1.31
N VAL A 35 12.60 -15.57 -1.16
CA VAL A 35 12.63 -14.36 -1.98
C VAL A 35 13.91 -14.34 -2.79
N CYS A 36 13.79 -14.07 -4.09
CA CYS A 36 14.97 -14.00 -4.94
C CYS A 36 15.77 -12.72 -4.65
N PRO A 37 17.11 -12.75 -4.63
CA PRO A 37 17.94 -11.56 -4.42
C PRO A 37 17.59 -10.37 -5.33
N LEU A 38 17.14 -10.63 -6.55
CA LEU A 38 16.72 -9.60 -7.50
C LEU A 38 15.45 -8.85 -7.06
N GLU A 39 14.57 -9.48 -6.30
CA GLU A 39 13.35 -8.87 -5.77
C GLU A 39 13.68 -7.93 -4.61
N ILE A 40 14.69 -8.29 -3.80
CA ILE A 40 15.21 -7.50 -2.68
C ILE A 40 15.94 -6.25 -3.19
N ARG A 41 16.83 -6.41 -4.18
CA ARG A 41 17.57 -5.27 -4.78
C ARG A 41 16.65 -4.27 -5.48
N SER A 42 15.47 -4.72 -5.92
CA SER A 42 14.45 -3.86 -6.53
C SER A 42 13.58 -3.11 -5.51
N MET A 43 13.98 -3.06 -4.23
CA MET A 43 13.18 -2.42 -3.19
C MET A 43 12.89 -0.97 -3.55
N VAL A 44 11.61 -0.61 -3.55
CA VAL A 44 11.21 0.79 -3.67
C VAL A 44 11.65 1.48 -2.39
N LYS A 45 12.58 2.44 -2.47
CA LYS A 45 12.92 3.34 -1.37
C LYS A 45 11.77 4.32 -1.13
N GLU A 46 10.59 3.81 -0.78
CA GLU A 46 9.56 4.65 -0.18
C GLU A 46 9.88 4.75 1.31
N ASN A 47 10.51 5.86 1.67
CA ASN A 47 10.64 6.40 3.03
C ASN A 47 11.20 5.44 4.09
N GLN A 48 12.50 5.13 3.99
CA GLN A 48 13.30 4.78 5.18
C GLN A 48 13.63 6.05 5.98
N GLY A 49 12.61 6.76 6.44
CA GLY A 49 12.75 7.97 7.23
C GLY A 49 11.60 8.13 8.21
N ARG A 50 11.93 8.07 9.50
CA ARG A 50 11.12 8.38 10.70
C ARG A 50 10.12 7.30 11.16
N HIS A 51 10.63 6.44 12.04
CA HIS A 51 9.94 6.22 13.31
C HIS A 51 9.91 7.57 14.05
N LYS A 52 8.71 8.14 14.25
CA LYS A 52 8.39 8.99 15.41
C LYS A 52 7.01 8.56 15.88
N GLU A 53 6.95 8.02 17.08
CA GLU A 53 5.75 8.16 17.91
C GLU A 53 5.59 9.63 18.21
N SER A 54 4.46 10.22 17.81
CA SER A 54 3.83 11.34 18.52
C SER A 54 2.51 11.67 17.83
N THR A 55 1.51 11.82 18.67
CA THR A 55 0.19 12.44 18.51
C THR A 55 0.18 13.71 17.63
N GLU A 56 -1.03 13.93 17.06
CA GLU A 56 -1.62 15.20 16.61
C GLU A 56 -1.18 15.83 15.27
N ASP A 57 -2.18 15.89 14.37
CA ASP A 57 -2.54 16.95 13.42
C ASP A 57 -1.43 17.81 12.79
N ASN A 58 -1.25 17.66 11.48
CA ASN A 58 -1.45 18.74 10.49
C ASN A 58 -1.11 18.29 9.06
N ASP A 59 -2.13 18.34 8.23
CA ASP A 59 -2.23 18.85 6.86
C ASP A 59 -1.36 18.40 5.66
N ASP A 60 -2.07 18.39 4.53
CA ASP A 60 -1.61 18.66 3.17
C ASP A 60 -0.76 17.64 2.38
N LYS A 61 -1.48 16.68 1.78
CA LYS A 61 -1.58 16.44 0.32
C LYS A 61 -1.95 14.97 0.04
N LEU A 62 -3.17 14.58 0.41
CA LEU A 62 -3.84 13.49 -0.32
C LEU A 62 -4.04 13.97 -1.76
N LYS A 63 -3.13 13.60 -2.67
CA LYS A 63 -3.38 13.69 -4.11
C LYS A 63 -4.71 13.01 -4.36
N LYS A 64 -5.78 13.78 -4.59
CA LYS A 64 -7.11 13.27 -4.93
C LYS A 64 -6.95 12.44 -6.19
N ARG A 65 -6.80 11.12 -6.02
CA ARG A 65 -6.74 10.19 -7.14
C ARG A 65 -8.07 10.36 -7.88
N PRO A 66 -8.05 10.42 -9.23
CA PRO A 66 -9.28 10.61 -9.98
C PRO A 66 -10.28 9.52 -9.60
N GLU A 67 -11.48 9.96 -9.23
CA GLU A 67 -12.54 9.05 -8.83
C GLU A 67 -12.91 8.11 -9.99
N ARG A 68 -13.03 6.81 -9.69
CA ARG A 68 -13.36 5.78 -10.69
C ARG A 68 -14.73 6.07 -11.29
N LYS A 69 -14.89 5.84 -12.60
CA LYS A 69 -16.16 6.05 -13.32
C LYS A 69 -17.35 5.35 -12.65
N ALA A 70 -17.14 4.12 -12.15
CA ALA A 70 -18.17 3.37 -11.43
C ALA A 70 -18.66 4.08 -10.15
N ALA A 71 -17.75 4.68 -9.37
CA ALA A 71 -18.13 5.40 -8.16
C ALA A 71 -18.94 6.67 -8.47
N LYS A 72 -18.58 7.38 -9.56
CA LYS A 72 -19.36 8.51 -10.07
C LYS A 72 -20.77 8.09 -10.50
N MET A 73 -20.88 7.00 -11.26
CA MET A 73 -22.17 6.48 -11.72
C MET A 73 -23.05 6.00 -10.55
N ALA A 74 -22.47 5.31 -9.57
CA ALA A 74 -23.21 4.88 -8.38
C ALA A 74 -23.81 6.06 -7.61
N LYS A 75 -23.05 7.14 -7.43
CA LYS A 75 -23.55 8.37 -6.76
C LYS A 75 -24.74 9.01 -7.49
N VAL A 76 -24.71 9.01 -8.83
CA VAL A 76 -25.82 9.54 -9.64
C VAL A 76 -27.05 8.65 -9.46
N ASN A 77 -26.89 7.33 -9.60
CA ASN A 77 -27.99 6.38 -9.50
C ASN A 77 -28.67 6.40 -8.13
N ILE A 78 -27.88 6.47 -7.04
CA ILE A 78 -28.42 6.59 -5.67
C ILE A 78 -29.23 7.88 -5.52
N ARG A 79 -28.75 9.00 -6.09
CA ARG A 79 -29.44 10.29 -6.02
C ARG A 79 -30.74 10.31 -6.82
N GLU A 80 -30.81 9.57 -7.91
CA GLU A 80 -32.03 9.39 -8.70
C GLU A 80 -33.05 8.57 -7.92
N GLN A 81 -32.64 7.43 -7.36
CA GLN A 81 -33.50 6.59 -6.54
C GLN A 81 -34.09 7.30 -5.31
N LEU A 82 -33.33 8.20 -4.68
CA LEU A 82 -33.80 9.01 -3.55
C LEU A 82 -34.78 10.14 -3.92
N LYS A 83 -34.98 10.42 -5.21
CA LYS A 83 -35.95 11.43 -5.67
C LYS A 83 -37.28 10.83 -6.10
N ASP A 84 -37.32 9.51 -6.31
CA ASP A 84 -38.49 8.78 -6.74
C ASP A 84 -39.32 8.21 -5.55
N ASP A 85 -38.92 8.55 -4.31
CA ASP A 85 -39.67 8.36 -3.05
C ASP A 85 -40.26 9.71 -2.55
#